data_AF-A0A2E4PH90-F1
#
_entry.id   AF-A0A2E4PH90-F1
#
_cell.length_a   1.000
_cell.length_b   1.000
_cell.length_c   1.000
_cell.angle_alpha   90.00
_cell.angle_beta   90.00
_cell.angle_gamma   90.00
#
_symmetry.space_group_name_H-M   'P 1'
#
loop_
_entity.id
_entity.type
_entity.pdbx_description
1 polymer ?
#
loop_
_entity_poly.entity_id
_entity_poly.type
_entity_poly.pdbx_seq_one_letter_code
_entity_poly.pdbx_strand_id
1 'polypeptide(L)'
;MFDNNNKIFAYKIALKLDPYLVALFNLCYDVYVKLENITVELNDMEHVVSLFSDDFYEMLGINKDEYLEKDNVGNYFYIKDQFFDSISSLLNLYFLKSDIFTNNLKEKEHLFYFKDTFTIYTTLGNNVDYDKGIKEIFNNLNNKFKSINVIAEILNHLQNQNLKDSIQSISKIFDFNKNGQYIKILNSEFFKPDLLSVAEEQINFNLLNNELFDFKNVWINFENELCKNLNFSIEDDEYYLISDCESNKVVGLKVNDRVLLKYNVDSKKYIKEENSNLHLWQLLKENYLRKRTQTLLYDSELIQSFKQKSKEGDFNKLLCHLKHNLYIDRIVPIKADYQCFFEEFIVLKNLNDLSNFNFFLPDGNVEKELLGIYTEQKIGKKYNLLHYLKHKDDRYTEGFVNSEPQKKEKLKVHILKAELSFYLVEKYYEDLIEDLLTELDLDFVSNVELCINGVPKAEFDFVIFKNNKFYFLEAKTTLTKDNVYDASQKYNNNIKYLKQITNTNLQDFTFILLGFLSHQNIDNYRHFFDDEVYNTPREGFAITPYKFKVPFFGHQGLELECIAEPELSKLKEFIKEICQI
;
A
#
# COMPACT_ATOMS: atom_id res chain seq x y z
N MET A 1 -2.85 16.35 -3.57
CA MET A 1 -2.46 15.43 -2.48
C MET A 1 -2.26 14.06 -3.09
N PHE A 2 -1.31 13.26 -2.58
CA PHE A 2 -1.11 11.89 -3.05
C PHE A 2 -2.29 11.00 -2.64
N ASP A 3 -2.47 9.92 -3.37
CA ASP A 3 -3.54 8.96 -3.13
C ASP A 3 -3.31 8.23 -1.80
N ASN A 4 -4.33 8.23 -0.95
CA ASN A 4 -4.32 7.49 0.30
C ASN A 4 -4.55 5.99 0.03
N ASN A 5 -3.55 5.15 0.31
CA ASN A 5 -3.56 3.70 0.08
C ASN A 5 -3.49 2.86 1.37
N ASN A 6 -3.77 3.43 2.54
CA ASN A 6 -3.68 2.70 3.82
C ASN A 6 -4.68 1.54 4.00
N LYS A 7 -5.56 1.30 3.01
CA LYS A 7 -6.56 0.22 2.97
C LYS A 7 -7.55 0.24 4.14
N ILE A 8 -7.65 1.33 4.89
CA ILE A 8 -8.59 1.49 6.01
C ILE A 8 -9.75 2.36 5.54
N PHE A 9 -10.96 1.86 5.71
CA PHE A 9 -12.19 2.50 5.26
C PHE A 9 -13.15 2.68 6.42
N ALA A 10 -13.76 3.86 6.52
CA ALA A 10 -14.83 4.11 7.48
C ALA A 10 -16.21 4.11 6.79
N TYR A 11 -17.19 3.44 7.40
CA TYR A 11 -18.57 3.37 6.94
C TYR A 11 -19.52 3.81 8.04
N LYS A 12 -20.47 4.69 7.70
CA LYS A 12 -21.59 5.00 8.59
C LYS A 12 -22.73 4.03 8.32
N ILE A 13 -23.21 3.33 9.35
CA ILE A 13 -24.24 2.31 9.24
C ILE A 13 -25.51 2.70 9.99
N ALA A 14 -26.61 2.08 9.61
CA ALA A 14 -27.87 2.10 10.36
C ALA A 14 -28.58 0.76 10.21
N LEU A 15 -29.46 0.45 11.15
CA LEU A 15 -30.40 -0.66 11.00
C LEU A 15 -31.68 -0.20 10.30
N LYS A 16 -32.27 -1.12 9.54
CA LYS A 16 -33.54 -0.95 8.84
C LYS A 16 -34.51 -2.06 9.26
N LEU A 17 -34.69 -2.21 10.57
CA LEU A 17 -35.64 -3.18 11.10
C LEU A 17 -37.06 -2.61 11.20
N ASP A 18 -37.25 -1.30 11.04
CA ASP A 18 -38.50 -0.64 11.45
C ASP A 18 -39.79 -1.24 10.89
N PRO A 19 -39.91 -1.42 9.55
CA PRO A 19 -41.14 -1.98 9.00
C PRO A 19 -41.43 -3.40 9.49
N TYR A 20 -40.39 -4.13 9.87
CA TYR A 20 -40.50 -5.51 10.30
C TYR A 20 -40.80 -5.63 11.80
N LEU A 21 -40.17 -4.81 12.63
CA LEU A 21 -40.45 -4.74 14.06
C LEU A 21 -41.87 -4.23 14.31
N VAL A 22 -42.30 -3.17 13.62
CA VAL A 22 -43.67 -2.65 13.72
C VAL A 22 -44.69 -3.70 13.27
N ALA A 23 -44.41 -4.47 12.22
CA ALA A 23 -45.28 -5.57 11.80
C ALA A 23 -45.34 -6.69 12.86
N LEU A 24 -44.20 -7.04 13.47
CA LEU A 24 -44.14 -8.02 14.56
C LEU A 24 -44.92 -7.55 15.79
N PHE A 25 -44.80 -6.29 16.19
CA PHE A 25 -45.51 -5.73 17.35
C PHE A 25 -47.01 -5.67 17.13
N ASN A 26 -47.45 -5.25 15.93
CA ASN A 26 -48.86 -5.31 15.55
C ASN A 26 -49.40 -6.75 15.61
N LEU A 27 -48.64 -7.72 15.11
CA LEU A 27 -49.03 -9.13 15.21
C LEU A 27 -49.14 -9.61 16.67
N CYS A 28 -48.17 -9.25 17.52
CA CYS A 28 -48.21 -9.58 18.94
C CYS A 28 -49.45 -8.98 19.62
N TYR A 29 -49.75 -7.71 19.33
CA TYR A 29 -50.94 -7.03 19.85
C TYR A 29 -52.24 -7.69 19.38
N ASP A 30 -52.37 -7.98 18.09
CA ASP A 30 -53.58 -8.60 17.53
C ASP A 30 -53.85 -9.99 18.11
N VAL A 31 -52.79 -10.77 18.39
CA VAL A 31 -52.90 -12.06 19.06
C VAL A 31 -53.25 -11.87 20.53
N TYR A 32 -52.63 -10.92 21.22
CA TYR A 32 -52.90 -10.61 22.63
C TYR A 32 -54.36 -10.22 22.87
N VAL A 33 -54.89 -9.30 22.07
CA VAL A 33 -56.30 -8.86 22.12
C VAL A 33 -57.26 -10.04 21.97
N LYS A 34 -56.95 -10.98 21.07
CA LYS A 34 -57.77 -12.18 20.86
C LYS A 34 -57.68 -13.18 22.01
N LEU A 35 -56.49 -13.36 22.60
CA LEU A 35 -56.30 -14.29 23.72
C LEU A 35 -57.01 -13.79 24.99
N GLU A 36 -56.95 -12.49 25.25
CA GLU A 36 -57.52 -11.86 26.44
C GLU A 36 -58.99 -11.43 26.26
N ASN A 37 -59.59 -11.66 25.08
CA ASN A 37 -60.95 -11.25 24.71
C ASN A 37 -61.21 -9.75 24.95
N ILE A 38 -60.22 -8.91 24.65
CA ILE A 38 -60.31 -7.46 24.82
C ILE A 38 -61.21 -6.86 23.74
N THR A 39 -62.24 -6.11 24.13
CA THR A 39 -63.01 -5.26 23.22
C THR A 39 -62.20 -4.03 22.87
N VAL A 40 -61.71 -3.96 21.63
CA VAL A 40 -60.90 -2.83 21.15
C VAL A 40 -61.78 -1.58 21.02
N GLU A 41 -61.79 -0.75 22.06
CA GLU A 41 -62.12 0.66 21.88
C GLU A 41 -60.92 1.39 21.24
N LEU A 42 -61.18 2.48 20.50
CA LEU A 42 -60.12 3.27 19.87
C LEU A 42 -59.14 3.78 20.95
N ASN A 43 -57.86 3.42 20.82
CA ASN A 43 -56.73 3.86 21.65
C ASN A 43 -56.62 3.26 23.06
N ASP A 44 -56.69 1.94 23.24
CA ASP A 44 -56.34 1.34 24.52
C ASP A 44 -54.81 1.17 24.70
N MET A 45 -54.14 2.28 25.02
CA MET A 45 -52.70 2.31 25.28
C MET A 45 -52.29 1.46 26.49
N GLU A 46 -53.18 1.24 27.47
CA GLU A 46 -52.89 0.39 28.63
C GLU A 46 -52.58 -1.04 28.19
N HIS A 47 -53.37 -1.58 27.26
CA HIS A 47 -53.11 -2.92 26.70
C HIS A 47 -51.88 -2.97 25.80
N VAL A 48 -51.63 -1.93 25.01
CA VAL A 48 -50.44 -1.85 24.14
C VAL A 48 -49.16 -1.82 24.97
N VAL A 49 -49.12 -1.02 26.05
CA VAL A 49 -47.98 -0.93 26.98
C VAL A 49 -47.86 -2.18 27.86
N SER A 50 -48.93 -2.96 28.05
CA SER A 50 -48.85 -4.23 28.81
C SER A 50 -48.20 -5.39 28.04
N LEU A 51 -47.93 -5.23 26.74
CA LEU A 51 -47.38 -6.31 25.91
C LEU A 51 -46.01 -6.81 26.38
N PHE A 52 -45.14 -5.89 26.82
CA PHE A 52 -43.74 -6.18 27.14
C PHE A 52 -43.48 -6.08 28.65
N SER A 53 -42.49 -6.86 29.12
CA SER A 53 -42.03 -6.85 30.50
C SER A 53 -41.40 -5.51 30.89
N ASP A 54 -41.43 -5.16 32.18
CA ASP A 54 -40.75 -3.96 32.68
C ASP A 54 -39.24 -3.95 32.36
N ASP A 55 -38.58 -5.11 32.45
CA ASP A 55 -37.18 -5.29 32.05
C ASP A 55 -36.89 -4.86 30.59
N PHE A 56 -37.88 -4.97 29.70
CA PHE A 56 -37.74 -4.57 28.30
C PHE A 56 -37.77 -3.06 28.14
N TYR A 57 -38.63 -2.38 28.90
CA TYR A 57 -38.68 -0.93 28.93
C TYR A 57 -37.42 -0.36 29.57
N GLU A 58 -36.93 -0.98 30.64
CA GLU A 58 -35.65 -0.61 31.27
C GLU A 58 -34.47 -0.78 30.28
N MET A 59 -34.42 -1.92 29.56
CA MET A 59 -33.42 -2.17 28.52
C MET A 59 -33.38 -1.07 27.43
N LEU A 60 -34.55 -0.53 27.06
CA LEU A 60 -34.67 0.53 26.05
C LEU A 60 -34.59 1.95 26.63
N GLY A 61 -34.53 2.10 27.96
CA GLY A 61 -34.59 3.40 28.63
C GLY A 61 -35.93 4.11 28.47
N ILE A 62 -37.03 3.37 28.34
CA ILE A 62 -38.38 3.90 28.15
C ILE A 62 -39.08 4.08 29.50
N ASN A 63 -39.61 5.28 29.75
CA ASN A 63 -40.59 5.49 30.81
C ASN A 63 -42.00 5.16 30.29
N LYS A 64 -42.54 3.99 30.67
CA LYS A 64 -43.84 3.53 30.18
C LYS A 64 -45.01 4.45 30.59
N ASP A 65 -44.89 5.16 31.71
CA ASP A 65 -45.95 6.03 32.24
C ASP A 65 -46.19 7.24 31.33
N GLU A 66 -45.16 7.72 30.61
CA GLU A 66 -45.27 8.81 29.64
C GLU A 66 -46.24 8.45 28.51
N TYR A 67 -46.24 7.18 28.08
CA TYR A 67 -47.12 6.69 27.03
C TYR A 67 -48.56 6.45 27.51
N LEU A 68 -48.80 6.49 28.82
CA LEU A 68 -50.11 6.34 29.45
C LEU A 68 -50.71 7.70 29.86
N GLU A 69 -50.01 8.81 29.62
CA GLU A 69 -50.54 10.15 29.91
C GLU A 69 -51.77 10.48 29.05
N LYS A 70 -52.79 11.04 29.71
CA LYS A 70 -54.07 11.42 29.10
C LYS A 70 -54.23 12.94 29.05
N ASP A 71 -54.81 13.44 27.97
CA ASP A 71 -55.22 14.83 27.83
C ASP A 71 -56.40 15.18 28.76
N ASN A 72 -56.76 16.46 28.81
CA ASN A 72 -57.88 16.96 29.64
C ASN A 72 -59.25 16.37 29.25
N VAL A 73 -59.34 15.66 28.12
CA VAL A 73 -60.55 15.04 27.58
C VAL A 73 -60.52 13.51 27.81
N GLY A 74 -59.45 12.97 28.40
CA GLY A 74 -59.27 11.56 28.71
C GLY A 74 -58.65 10.72 27.60
N ASN A 75 -58.19 11.32 26.50
CA ASN A 75 -57.50 10.60 25.42
C ASN A 75 -56.00 10.51 25.70
N TYR A 76 -55.36 9.39 25.33
CA TYR A 76 -53.91 9.29 25.41
C TYR A 76 -53.21 10.27 24.45
N PHE A 77 -52.08 10.85 24.90
CA PHE A 77 -51.25 11.72 24.05
C PHE A 77 -50.58 10.97 22.89
N TYR A 78 -50.30 9.69 23.09
CA TYR A 78 -49.67 8.82 22.10
C TYR A 78 -50.66 7.80 21.57
N ILE A 79 -50.54 7.45 20.29
CA ILE A 79 -51.28 6.34 19.67
C ILE A 79 -50.39 5.11 19.50
N LYS A 80 -51.01 3.94 19.36
CA LYS A 80 -50.33 2.63 19.18
C LYS A 80 -49.21 2.67 18.14
N ASP A 81 -49.46 3.25 16.97
CA ASP A 81 -48.49 3.27 15.88
C ASP A 81 -47.24 4.10 16.25
N GLN A 82 -47.43 5.25 16.91
CA GLN A 82 -46.32 6.07 17.41
C GLN A 82 -45.49 5.35 18.48
N PHE A 83 -46.14 4.57 19.35
CA PHE A 83 -45.47 3.76 20.35
C PHE A 83 -44.62 2.64 19.72
N PHE A 84 -45.18 1.89 18.77
CA PHE A 84 -44.44 0.84 18.08
C PHE A 84 -43.30 1.39 17.22
N ASP A 85 -43.49 2.52 16.55
CA ASP A 85 -42.42 3.22 15.83
C ASP A 85 -41.28 3.66 16.78
N SER A 86 -41.62 4.13 17.98
CA SER A 86 -40.66 4.53 19.01
C SER A 86 -39.85 3.33 19.53
N ILE A 87 -40.53 2.25 19.94
CA ILE A 87 -39.86 1.01 20.38
C ILE A 87 -38.95 0.46 19.29
N SER A 88 -39.43 0.44 18.04
CA SER A 88 -38.65 -0.04 16.92
C SER A 88 -37.36 0.76 16.72
N SER A 89 -37.48 2.09 16.74
CA SER A 89 -36.33 2.99 16.61
C SER A 89 -35.33 2.79 17.74
N LEU A 90 -35.79 2.64 18.98
CA LEU A 90 -34.94 2.39 20.14
C LEU A 90 -34.26 1.02 20.09
N LEU A 91 -34.94 -0.03 19.60
CA LEU A 91 -34.33 -1.35 19.39
C LEU A 91 -33.22 -1.32 18.34
N ASN A 92 -33.38 -0.57 17.25
CA ASN A 92 -32.31 -0.38 16.28
C ASN A 92 -31.06 0.21 16.95
N LEU A 93 -31.24 1.23 17.80
CA LEU A 93 -30.14 1.84 18.53
C LEU A 93 -29.52 0.83 19.52
N TYR A 94 -30.36 0.11 20.27
CA TYR A 94 -29.94 -0.90 21.23
C TYR A 94 -29.06 -1.99 20.59
N PHE A 95 -29.53 -2.63 19.52
CA PHE A 95 -28.79 -3.71 18.88
C PHE A 95 -27.45 -3.25 18.29
N LEU A 96 -27.40 -2.03 17.71
CA LEU A 96 -26.14 -1.47 17.23
C LEU A 96 -25.17 -1.17 18.39
N LYS A 97 -25.66 -0.78 19.57
CA LYS A 97 -24.81 -0.54 20.75
C LYS A 97 -24.45 -1.82 21.53
N SER A 98 -25.17 -2.92 21.29
CA SER A 98 -25.05 -4.16 22.05
C SER A 98 -23.71 -4.86 21.87
N ASP A 99 -23.28 -5.56 22.92
CA ASP A 99 -22.07 -6.38 22.87
C ASP A 99 -22.25 -7.63 21.98
N ILE A 100 -23.48 -8.07 21.74
CA ILE A 100 -23.78 -9.16 20.81
C ILE A 100 -23.35 -8.77 19.40
N PHE A 101 -23.66 -7.54 18.98
CA PHE A 101 -23.26 -7.06 17.66
C PHE A 101 -21.74 -6.91 17.55
N THR A 102 -21.10 -6.25 18.52
CA THR A 102 -19.64 -6.06 18.48
C THR A 102 -18.86 -7.38 18.60
N ASN A 103 -19.36 -8.36 19.35
CA ASN A 103 -18.76 -9.70 19.39
C ASN A 103 -18.79 -10.38 18.02
N ASN A 104 -19.84 -10.19 17.22
CA ASN A 104 -19.90 -10.72 15.85
C ASN A 104 -18.93 -10.01 14.88
N LEU A 105 -18.37 -8.86 15.26
CA LEU A 105 -17.39 -8.11 14.48
C LEU A 105 -15.93 -8.51 14.79
N LYS A 106 -15.66 -9.37 15.78
CA LYS A 106 -14.31 -9.86 16.15
C LYS A 106 -13.73 -10.79 15.06
N GLU A 107 -13.38 -10.20 13.93
CA GLU A 107 -12.70 -10.85 12.80
C GLU A 107 -11.57 -9.97 12.28
N LYS A 108 -10.73 -10.50 11.39
CA LYS A 108 -9.49 -9.83 10.95
C LYS A 108 -9.73 -8.54 10.16
N GLU A 109 -10.97 -8.28 9.75
CA GLU A 109 -11.33 -7.20 8.86
C GLU A 109 -11.78 -5.92 9.56
N HIS A 110 -12.32 -6.00 10.76
CA HIS A 110 -12.86 -4.83 11.48
C HIS A 110 -11.82 -4.30 12.46
N LEU A 111 -11.69 -2.97 12.56
CA LEU A 111 -10.70 -2.32 13.43
C LEU A 111 -11.38 -1.68 14.65
N PHE A 112 -12.26 -0.70 14.42
CA PHE A 112 -12.95 0.03 15.49
C PHE A 112 -14.39 0.35 15.10
N TYR A 113 -15.25 0.49 16.10
CA TYR A 113 -16.63 0.89 15.94
C TYR A 113 -17.02 1.97 16.96
N PHE A 114 -17.39 3.15 16.45
CA PHE A 114 -17.96 4.22 17.25
C PHE A 114 -19.46 3.98 17.36
N LYS A 115 -19.91 3.52 18.53
CA LYS A 115 -21.30 3.16 18.84
C LYS A 115 -22.23 4.37 18.86
N ASP A 116 -21.74 5.59 19.10
CA ASP A 116 -22.61 6.79 19.11
C ASP A 116 -22.90 7.35 17.72
N THR A 117 -21.91 7.28 16.82
CA THR A 117 -22.05 7.76 15.45
C THR A 117 -22.38 6.63 14.47
N PHE A 118 -22.44 5.39 14.97
CA PHE A 118 -22.57 4.14 14.19
C PHE A 118 -21.58 4.09 13.03
N THR A 119 -20.31 4.37 13.31
CA THR A 119 -19.24 4.40 12.31
C THR A 119 -18.27 3.25 12.53
N ILE A 120 -18.10 2.39 11.54
CA ILE A 120 -17.19 1.24 11.58
C ILE A 120 -15.98 1.49 10.68
N TYR A 121 -14.79 1.17 11.18
CA TYR A 121 -13.53 1.18 10.44
C TYR A 121 -13.14 -0.26 10.11
N THR A 122 -12.80 -0.52 8.85
CA THR A 122 -12.51 -1.87 8.35
C THR A 122 -11.44 -1.85 7.24
N THR A 123 -10.75 -2.97 7.04
CA THR A 123 -9.87 -3.20 5.89
C THR A 123 -10.60 -3.79 4.67
N LEU A 124 -11.90 -4.10 4.79
CA LEU A 124 -12.75 -4.53 3.67
C LEU A 124 -13.09 -3.33 2.78
N GLY A 125 -13.19 -3.58 1.47
CA GLY A 125 -13.46 -2.53 0.48
C GLY A 125 -12.27 -2.17 -0.42
N ASN A 126 -11.19 -2.97 -0.40
CA ASN A 126 -9.98 -2.80 -1.25
C ASN A 126 -10.20 -2.94 -2.78
N ASN A 127 -11.45 -2.93 -3.24
CA ASN A 127 -11.75 -3.06 -4.66
C ASN A 127 -11.68 -1.69 -5.36
N VAL A 128 -11.00 -1.66 -6.50
CA VAL A 128 -10.92 -0.50 -7.42
C VAL A 128 -12.32 -0.08 -7.91
N ASP A 129 -13.28 -1.00 -7.83
CA ASP A 129 -14.68 -0.81 -8.18
C ASP A 129 -15.50 -0.45 -6.92
N TYR A 130 -15.87 0.83 -6.83
CA TYR A 130 -16.62 1.44 -5.74
C TYR A 130 -17.86 0.63 -5.32
N ASP A 131 -18.63 0.14 -6.29
CA ASP A 131 -19.87 -0.59 -6.03
C ASP A 131 -19.60 -1.99 -5.47
N LYS A 132 -18.47 -2.61 -5.82
CA LYS A 132 -18.11 -3.94 -5.30
C LYS A 132 -17.63 -3.85 -3.86
N GLY A 133 -16.80 -2.86 -3.53
CA GLY A 133 -16.32 -2.66 -2.15
C GLY A 133 -17.46 -2.43 -1.17
N ILE A 134 -18.42 -1.57 -1.53
CA ILE A 134 -19.61 -1.30 -0.69
C ILE A 134 -20.49 -2.55 -0.54
N LYS A 135 -20.71 -3.31 -1.62
CA LYS A 135 -21.49 -4.55 -1.57
C LYS A 135 -20.84 -5.60 -0.67
N GLU A 136 -19.52 -5.70 -0.69
CA GLU A 136 -18.77 -6.64 0.12
C GLU A 136 -18.94 -6.34 1.62
N ILE A 137 -18.70 -5.10 2.05
CA ILE A 137 -18.88 -4.70 3.45
C ILE A 137 -20.36 -4.78 3.87
N PHE A 138 -21.29 -4.37 3.00
CA PHE A 138 -22.73 -4.52 3.24
C PHE A 138 -23.11 -5.99 3.49
N ASN A 139 -22.66 -6.90 2.63
CA ASN A 139 -22.96 -8.33 2.77
C ASN A 139 -22.33 -8.90 4.04
N ASN A 140 -21.08 -8.53 4.36
CA ASN A 140 -20.40 -8.96 5.58
C ASN A 140 -21.20 -8.51 6.82
N LEU A 141 -21.46 -7.21 6.97
CA LEU A 141 -22.19 -6.66 8.12
C LEU A 141 -23.61 -7.22 8.23
N ASN A 142 -24.31 -7.35 7.10
CA ASN A 142 -25.65 -7.92 7.10
C ASN A 142 -25.63 -9.39 7.58
N ASN A 143 -24.64 -10.19 7.14
CA ASN A 143 -24.48 -11.55 7.62
C ASN A 143 -24.14 -11.60 9.13
N LYS A 144 -23.32 -10.67 9.63
CA LYS A 144 -23.03 -10.54 11.08
C LYS A 144 -24.24 -10.13 11.90
N PHE A 145 -25.14 -9.34 11.32
CA PHE A 145 -26.37 -8.98 11.99
C PHE A 145 -27.40 -10.13 11.97
N LYS A 146 -27.47 -10.91 10.88
CA LYS A 146 -28.37 -12.07 10.77
C LYS A 146 -28.13 -13.15 11.82
N SER A 147 -26.92 -13.27 12.36
CA SER A 147 -26.64 -14.19 13.48
C SER A 147 -27.24 -13.72 14.80
N ILE A 148 -27.66 -12.46 14.91
CA ILE A 148 -28.38 -11.95 16.07
C ILE A 148 -29.85 -12.37 15.95
N ASN A 149 -30.31 -13.20 16.88
CA ASN A 149 -31.70 -13.66 16.89
C ASN A 149 -32.64 -12.61 17.52
N VAL A 150 -32.80 -11.47 16.85
CA VAL A 150 -33.58 -10.30 17.31
C VAL A 150 -34.99 -10.69 17.73
N ILE A 151 -35.65 -11.56 16.97
CA ILE A 151 -37.00 -12.02 17.27
C ILE A 151 -37.03 -12.79 18.59
N ALA A 152 -36.13 -13.77 18.78
CA ALA A 152 -36.14 -14.54 20.03
C ALA A 152 -35.93 -13.65 21.25
N GLU A 153 -35.08 -12.61 21.12
CA GLU A 153 -34.88 -11.61 22.17
C GLU A 153 -36.20 -10.89 22.51
N ILE A 154 -36.89 -10.34 21.51
CA ILE A 154 -38.18 -9.66 21.70
C ILE A 154 -39.22 -10.59 22.33
N LEU A 155 -39.30 -11.84 21.85
CA LEU A 155 -40.28 -12.81 22.37
C LEU A 155 -39.99 -13.23 23.82
N ASN A 156 -38.74 -13.15 24.27
CA ASN A 156 -38.40 -13.39 25.67
C ASN A 156 -38.93 -12.32 26.62
N HIS A 157 -39.21 -11.13 26.09
CA HIS A 157 -39.72 -9.99 26.82
C HIS A 157 -41.24 -9.79 26.75
N LEU A 158 -41.98 -10.70 26.12
CA LEU A 158 -43.44 -10.66 26.18
C LEU A 158 -43.92 -11.10 27.57
N GLN A 159 -44.85 -10.36 28.19
CA GLN A 159 -45.34 -10.69 29.54
C GLN A 159 -46.14 -11.99 29.59
N ASN A 160 -46.92 -12.27 28.54
CA ASN A 160 -47.89 -13.35 28.53
C ASN A 160 -47.30 -14.62 27.89
N GLN A 161 -47.22 -15.71 28.66
CA GLN A 161 -46.67 -16.98 28.17
C GLN A 161 -47.50 -17.58 27.04
N ASN A 162 -48.83 -17.49 27.09
CA ASN A 162 -49.70 -17.99 26.02
C ASN A 162 -49.51 -17.19 24.72
N LEU A 163 -49.28 -15.88 24.83
CA LEU A 163 -48.91 -15.04 23.69
C LEU A 163 -47.57 -15.47 23.11
N LYS A 164 -46.55 -15.65 23.97
CA LYS A 164 -45.22 -16.11 23.57
C LYS A 164 -45.29 -17.43 22.80
N ASP A 165 -45.98 -18.43 23.34
CA ASP A 165 -46.14 -19.75 22.71
C ASP A 165 -46.90 -19.65 21.37
N SER A 166 -47.94 -18.80 21.33
CA SER A 166 -48.73 -18.56 20.11
C SER A 166 -47.89 -17.93 19.00
N ILE A 167 -47.09 -16.92 19.31
CA ILE A 167 -46.21 -16.26 18.34
C ILE A 167 -45.09 -17.20 17.90
N GLN A 168 -44.50 -17.98 18.82
CA GLN A 168 -43.47 -18.98 18.51
C GLN A 168 -43.98 -20.10 17.57
N SER A 169 -45.28 -20.42 17.62
CA SER A 169 -45.89 -21.42 16.72
C SER A 169 -45.98 -20.97 15.26
N ILE A 170 -45.82 -19.68 14.97
CA ILE A 170 -45.90 -19.12 13.62
C ILE A 170 -44.53 -19.27 12.93
N SER A 171 -44.33 -20.40 12.24
CA SER A 171 -43.06 -20.77 11.60
C SER A 171 -42.43 -19.69 10.70
N LYS A 172 -43.26 -18.90 9.99
CA LYS A 172 -42.82 -17.82 9.09
C LYS A 172 -42.16 -16.64 9.80
N ILE A 173 -42.37 -16.47 11.10
CA ILE A 173 -41.76 -15.38 11.88
C ILE A 173 -40.25 -15.61 11.99
N PHE A 174 -39.78 -16.85 12.10
CA PHE A 174 -38.35 -17.16 12.21
C PHE A 174 -37.60 -17.20 10.86
N ASP A 175 -38.31 -17.26 9.73
CA ASP A 175 -37.72 -17.12 8.39
C ASP A 175 -37.24 -15.69 8.12
N PHE A 176 -37.71 -14.73 8.92
CA PHE A 176 -37.30 -13.33 8.86
C PHE A 176 -35.79 -13.19 8.96
N ASN A 177 -35.17 -13.70 10.04
CA ASN A 177 -33.74 -13.56 10.34
C ASN A 177 -32.79 -14.06 9.24
N LYS A 178 -33.23 -15.01 8.39
CA LYS A 178 -32.36 -15.61 7.36
C LYS A 178 -32.29 -14.78 6.07
N ASN A 179 -33.38 -14.09 5.71
CA ASN A 179 -33.53 -13.50 4.38
C ASN A 179 -33.51 -11.96 4.36
N GLY A 180 -33.54 -11.30 5.52
CA GLY A 180 -33.59 -9.83 5.59
C GLY A 180 -32.31 -9.10 5.18
N GLN A 181 -32.48 -7.82 4.83
CA GLN A 181 -31.40 -6.84 4.67
C GLN A 181 -31.57 -5.78 5.76
N TYR A 182 -30.76 -5.89 6.80
CA TYR A 182 -30.93 -5.16 8.04
C TYR A 182 -29.99 -3.97 8.13
N ILE A 183 -28.76 -4.13 7.66
CA ILE A 183 -27.78 -3.04 7.67
C ILE A 183 -27.98 -2.17 6.43
N LYS A 184 -28.01 -0.86 6.61
CA LYS A 184 -27.90 0.14 5.55
C LYS A 184 -26.62 0.93 5.75
N ILE A 185 -25.87 1.13 4.68
CA ILE A 185 -24.73 2.05 4.67
C ILE A 185 -25.28 3.44 4.31
N LEU A 186 -25.22 4.38 5.26
CA LEU A 186 -25.82 5.71 5.15
C LEU A 186 -24.95 6.69 4.38
N ASN A 187 -23.63 6.56 4.50
CA ASN A 187 -22.68 7.38 3.78
C ASN A 187 -21.57 6.48 3.26
N SER A 188 -21.30 6.60 1.97
CA SER A 188 -20.42 5.72 1.20
C SER A 188 -19.20 6.43 0.64
N GLU A 189 -18.96 7.67 1.05
CA GLU A 189 -17.64 8.27 0.90
C GLU A 189 -16.67 7.37 1.67
N PHE A 190 -15.83 6.65 0.93
CA PHE A 190 -14.76 5.83 1.49
C PHE A 190 -13.81 6.76 2.23
N PHE A 191 -14.10 7.00 3.50
CA PHE A 191 -13.29 7.89 4.26
C PHE A 191 -12.08 7.12 4.77
N LYS A 192 -10.91 7.55 4.33
CA LYS A 192 -9.64 6.98 4.76
C LYS A 192 -9.00 7.95 5.76
N PRO A 193 -8.58 7.49 6.95
CA PRO A 193 -7.76 8.32 7.81
C PRO A 193 -6.39 8.54 7.15
N ASP A 194 -5.67 9.60 7.48
CA ASP A 194 -4.30 9.81 6.95
C ASP A 194 -3.31 8.78 7.52
N LEU A 195 -3.45 8.45 8.81
CA LEU A 195 -2.74 7.38 9.50
C LEU A 195 -3.72 6.72 10.47
N LEU A 196 -3.48 5.46 10.82
CA LEU A 196 -4.30 4.78 11.83
C LEU A 196 -4.17 5.44 13.20
N SER A 197 -2.93 5.74 13.59
CA SER A 197 -2.62 6.39 14.86
C SER A 197 -1.35 7.23 14.75
N VAL A 198 -1.24 8.24 15.62
CA VAL A 198 -0.05 9.08 15.77
C VAL A 198 0.34 9.08 17.25
N ALA A 199 1.63 9.12 17.56
CA ALA A 199 2.09 9.23 18.94
C ALA A 199 1.76 10.61 19.53
N GLU A 200 1.32 10.63 20.79
CA GLU A 200 0.94 11.85 21.51
C GLU A 200 2.04 12.91 21.47
N GLU A 201 3.28 12.48 21.67
CA GLU A 201 4.46 13.35 21.67
C GLU A 201 4.64 14.15 20.37
N GLN A 202 4.10 13.65 19.25
CA GLN A 202 4.18 14.28 17.94
C GLN A 202 3.12 15.35 17.73
N ILE A 203 2.07 15.38 18.54
CA ILE A 203 0.89 16.22 18.34
C ILE A 203 1.00 17.52 19.16
N ASN A 204 0.67 18.64 18.52
CA ASN A 204 0.54 19.95 19.14
C ASN A 204 -0.84 20.11 19.78
N PHE A 205 -0.96 19.68 21.04
CA PHE A 205 -2.20 19.80 21.82
C PHE A 205 -2.64 21.23 22.11
N ASN A 206 -1.81 22.26 21.86
CA ASN A 206 -2.27 23.65 21.98
C ASN A 206 -3.34 24.02 20.95
N LEU A 207 -3.48 23.22 19.88
CA LEU A 207 -4.49 23.39 18.84
C LEU A 207 -5.76 22.53 19.09
N LEU A 208 -5.78 21.79 20.20
CA LEU A 208 -6.76 20.73 20.45
C LEU A 208 -7.39 20.86 21.84
N ASN A 209 -8.69 20.62 21.90
CA ASN A 209 -9.43 20.42 23.14
C ASN A 209 -9.51 18.92 23.43
N ASN A 210 -9.26 18.55 24.70
CA ASN A 210 -9.37 17.18 25.17
C ASN A 210 -10.55 17.09 26.15
N GLU A 211 -11.56 16.30 25.79
CA GLU A 211 -12.71 16.04 26.64
C GLU A 211 -12.71 14.57 27.05
N LEU A 212 -12.92 14.30 28.34
CA LEU A 212 -13.04 12.92 28.82
C LEU A 212 -14.16 12.21 28.06
N PHE A 213 -13.83 11.05 27.49
CA PHE A 213 -14.74 10.31 26.62
C PHE A 213 -15.15 8.99 27.27
N ASP A 214 -16.45 8.70 27.28
CA ASP A 214 -16.95 7.41 27.78
C ASP A 214 -16.62 6.31 26.77
N PHE A 215 -15.60 5.51 27.10
CA PHE A 215 -15.14 4.42 26.25
C PHE A 215 -16.21 3.36 25.98
N LYS A 216 -17.28 3.26 26.77
CA LYS A 216 -18.41 2.36 26.48
C LYS A 216 -18.99 2.56 25.07
N ASN A 217 -18.79 3.74 24.48
CA ASN A 217 -19.25 4.08 23.14
C ASN A 217 -18.24 3.80 22.02
N VAL A 218 -17.08 3.21 22.32
CA VAL A 218 -16.10 2.76 21.32
C VAL A 218 -15.79 1.29 21.53
N TRP A 219 -15.78 0.54 20.44
CA TRP A 219 -15.30 -0.84 20.43
C TRP A 219 -14.03 -0.92 19.59
N ILE A 220 -13.00 -1.58 20.11
CA ILE A 220 -11.71 -1.80 19.44
C ILE A 220 -11.50 -3.31 19.29
N ASN A 221 -11.11 -3.73 18.09
CA ASN A 221 -10.79 -5.11 17.81
C ASN A 221 -9.30 -5.39 18.03
N PHE A 222 -8.92 -5.79 19.24
CA PHE A 222 -7.54 -6.16 19.56
C PHE A 222 -7.04 -7.43 18.87
N GLU A 223 -7.93 -8.22 18.25
CA GLU A 223 -7.54 -9.39 17.46
C GLU A 223 -7.01 -9.00 16.07
N ASN A 224 -7.25 -7.76 15.62
CA ASN A 224 -6.74 -7.25 14.35
C ASN A 224 -5.23 -6.94 14.44
N GLU A 225 -4.44 -7.33 13.44
CA GLU A 225 -2.98 -7.13 13.42
C GLU A 225 -2.57 -5.65 13.55
N LEU A 226 -3.35 -4.75 12.96
CA LEU A 226 -3.10 -3.31 13.03
C LEU A 226 -3.38 -2.73 14.43
N CYS A 227 -4.31 -3.34 15.16
CA CYS A 227 -4.69 -2.92 16.51
C CYS A 227 -3.91 -3.63 17.60
N LYS A 228 -3.34 -4.81 17.31
CA LYS A 228 -2.61 -5.64 18.27
C LYS A 228 -1.42 -4.91 18.90
N ASN A 229 -0.79 -4.02 18.14
CA ASN A 229 0.37 -3.26 18.60
C ASN A 229 -0.01 -2.01 19.42
N LEU A 230 -1.29 -1.69 19.55
CA LEU A 230 -1.76 -0.50 20.26
C LEU A 230 -1.79 -0.70 21.79
N ASN A 231 -1.82 -1.94 22.30
CA ASN A 231 -1.74 -2.27 23.74
C ASN A 231 -2.65 -1.41 24.65
N PHE A 232 -3.95 -1.29 24.33
CA PHE A 232 -4.90 -0.56 25.18
C PHE A 232 -5.67 -1.48 26.12
N SER A 233 -5.95 -1.01 27.33
CA SER A 233 -6.88 -1.60 28.29
C SER A 233 -8.17 -0.78 28.34
N ILE A 234 -9.29 -1.46 28.12
CA ILE A 234 -10.63 -0.87 28.20
C ILE A 234 -10.95 -0.35 29.61
N GLU A 235 -10.45 -1.04 30.64
CA GLU A 235 -10.81 -0.79 32.04
C GLU A 235 -9.77 0.09 32.76
N ASP A 236 -8.51 0.07 32.30
CA ASP A 236 -7.41 0.71 33.02
C ASP A 236 -6.92 2.03 32.37
N ASP A 237 -7.29 2.31 31.12
CA ASP A 237 -6.79 3.48 30.39
C ASP A 237 -7.78 4.67 30.43
N GLU A 238 -7.22 5.88 30.29
CA GLU A 238 -8.00 7.11 30.11
C GLU A 238 -8.18 7.45 28.63
N TYR A 239 -9.42 7.77 28.27
CA TYR A 239 -9.85 8.04 26.91
C TYR A 239 -10.30 9.49 26.76
N TYR A 240 -9.80 10.17 25.72
CA TYR A 240 -10.18 11.55 25.45
C TYR A 240 -10.63 11.75 24.00
N LEU A 241 -11.78 12.36 23.83
CA LEU A 241 -12.19 12.87 22.53
C LEU A 241 -11.39 14.14 22.26
N ILE A 242 -10.64 14.13 21.16
CA ILE A 242 -9.84 15.27 20.75
C ILE A 242 -10.60 16.03 19.67
N SER A 243 -10.77 17.33 19.86
CA SER A 243 -11.40 18.22 18.87
C SER A 243 -10.54 19.44 18.58
N ASP A 244 -10.63 19.96 17.37
CA ASP A 244 -9.92 21.17 16.95
C ASP A 244 -10.48 22.41 17.66
N CYS A 245 -9.62 23.23 18.28
CA CYS A 245 -10.05 24.38 19.08
C CYS A 245 -10.81 25.45 18.28
N GLU A 246 -10.56 25.58 16.98
CA GLU A 246 -11.16 26.63 16.15
C GLU A 246 -12.53 26.22 15.59
N SER A 247 -12.66 24.95 15.20
CA SER A 247 -13.81 24.44 14.46
C SER A 247 -14.70 23.49 15.27
N ASN A 248 -14.25 23.06 16.46
CA ASN A 248 -14.87 22.02 17.28
C ASN A 248 -15.08 20.69 16.53
N LYS A 249 -14.36 20.47 15.43
CA LYS A 249 -14.42 19.22 14.69
C LYS A 249 -13.60 18.16 15.42
N VAL A 250 -14.19 16.98 15.61
CA VAL A 250 -13.49 15.82 16.18
C VAL A 250 -12.33 15.42 15.27
N VAL A 251 -11.13 15.40 15.86
CA VAL A 251 -9.85 15.01 15.25
C VAL A 251 -9.58 13.54 15.48
N GLY A 252 -9.93 13.00 16.64
CA GLY A 252 -9.63 11.61 16.97
C GLY A 252 -9.93 11.25 18.42
N LEU A 253 -9.44 10.08 18.82
CA LEU A 253 -9.51 9.55 20.18
C LEU A 253 -8.08 9.40 20.72
N LYS A 254 -7.77 10.09 21.83
CA LYS A 254 -6.55 9.86 22.61
C LYS A 254 -6.74 8.62 23.48
N VAL A 255 -5.75 7.74 23.47
CA VAL A 255 -5.64 6.61 24.39
C VAL A 255 -4.17 6.50 24.78
N ASN A 256 -3.87 6.63 26.07
CA ASN A 256 -2.49 6.65 26.57
C ASN A 256 -1.61 7.64 25.77
N ASP A 257 -0.51 7.16 25.20
CA ASP A 257 0.48 7.87 24.40
C ASP A 257 0.17 7.89 22.90
N ARG A 258 -1.07 7.56 22.51
CA ARG A 258 -1.51 7.46 21.11
C ARG A 258 -2.77 8.26 20.84
N VAL A 259 -2.90 8.71 19.60
CA VAL A 259 -4.10 9.33 19.07
C VAL A 259 -4.55 8.56 17.83
N LEU A 260 -5.73 7.95 17.93
CA LEU A 260 -6.41 7.31 16.80
C LEU A 260 -7.08 8.41 15.97
N LEU A 261 -6.61 8.60 14.74
CA LEU A 261 -7.14 9.66 13.90
C LEU A 261 -8.50 9.29 13.32
N LYS A 262 -9.41 10.26 13.34
CA LYS A 262 -10.66 10.15 12.60
C LYS A 262 -10.37 10.26 11.09
N TYR A 263 -11.23 9.64 10.29
CA TYR A 263 -11.22 9.82 8.84
C TYR A 263 -11.36 11.31 8.42
N ASN A 264 -10.81 11.68 7.25
CA ASN A 264 -10.83 13.06 6.71
C ASN A 264 -10.20 14.14 7.61
N VAL A 265 -9.31 13.75 8.52
CA VAL A 265 -8.52 14.69 9.30
C VAL A 265 -7.19 14.91 8.60
N ASP A 266 -6.93 16.14 8.19
CA ASP A 266 -5.60 16.57 7.74
C ASP A 266 -4.66 16.61 8.95
N SER A 267 -4.02 15.48 9.19
CA SER A 267 -3.19 15.26 10.38
C SER A 267 -2.02 16.24 10.46
N LYS A 268 -1.51 16.70 9.30
CA LYS A 268 -0.42 17.68 9.19
C LYS A 268 -0.69 18.96 10.00
N LYS A 269 -1.95 19.41 10.11
CA LYS A 269 -2.31 20.63 10.88
C LYS A 269 -1.90 20.52 12.35
N TYR A 270 -1.93 19.31 12.91
CA TYR A 270 -1.79 19.08 14.35
C TYR A 270 -0.42 18.53 14.75
N ILE A 271 0.49 18.29 13.80
CA ILE A 271 1.83 17.79 14.10
C ILE A 271 2.74 18.94 14.52
N LYS A 272 3.53 18.73 15.58
CA LYS A 272 4.57 19.68 16.00
C LYS A 272 5.62 19.83 14.90
N GLU A 273 6.13 21.04 14.71
CA GLU A 273 7.03 21.37 13.60
C GLU A 273 8.27 20.46 13.58
N GLU A 274 8.86 20.18 14.74
CA GLU A 274 10.02 19.31 14.91
C GLU A 274 9.77 17.84 14.47
N ASN A 275 8.52 17.39 14.48
CA ASN A 275 8.11 16.03 14.11
C ASN A 275 7.55 15.92 12.69
N SER A 276 7.55 17.01 11.93
CA SER A 276 6.98 17.06 10.58
C SER A 276 7.59 16.02 9.62
N ASN A 277 8.89 15.77 9.71
CA ASN A 277 9.59 14.82 8.83
C ASN A 277 9.34 13.37 9.26
N LEU A 278 9.30 13.10 10.57
CA LEU A 278 8.91 11.78 11.07
C LEU A 278 7.47 11.43 10.64
N HIS A 279 6.55 12.39 10.71
CA HIS A 279 5.19 12.22 10.25
C HIS A 279 5.11 11.99 8.73
N LEU A 280 5.89 12.73 7.93
CA LEU A 280 6.02 12.47 6.50
C LEU A 280 6.50 11.03 6.23
N TRP A 281 7.48 10.55 6.99
CA TRP A 281 7.99 9.20 6.84
C TRP A 281 6.92 8.14 7.09
N GLN A 282 6.13 8.29 8.15
CA GLN A 282 4.99 7.42 8.45
C GLN A 282 3.96 7.43 7.31
N LEU A 283 3.60 8.61 6.82
CA LEU A 283 2.67 8.76 5.70
C LEU A 283 3.18 8.09 4.42
N LEU A 284 4.47 8.24 4.10
CA LEU A 284 5.08 7.54 2.97
C LEU A 284 5.04 6.03 3.19
N LYS A 285 5.49 5.53 4.34
CA LYS A 285 5.63 4.10 4.63
C LYS A 285 4.29 3.36 4.70
N GLU A 286 3.26 3.99 5.26
CA GLU A 286 1.99 3.33 5.62
C GLU A 286 0.82 3.73 4.71
N ASN A 287 0.87 4.88 4.04
CA ASN A 287 -0.28 5.44 3.35
C ASN A 287 -0.07 5.72 1.86
N TYR A 288 0.84 6.63 1.49
CA TYR A 288 0.93 7.10 0.10
C TYR A 288 1.63 6.12 -0.84
N LEU A 289 2.54 5.30 -0.31
CA LEU A 289 3.37 4.42 -1.10
C LEU A 289 2.58 3.23 -1.65
N ARG A 290 2.70 3.03 -2.96
CA ARG A 290 2.37 1.78 -3.62
C ARG A 290 3.67 1.06 -3.96
N LYS A 291 3.86 -0.15 -3.41
CA LYS A 291 4.97 -1.02 -3.84
C LYS A 291 4.68 -1.53 -5.24
N ARG A 292 5.65 -1.42 -6.16
CA ARG A 292 5.54 -2.11 -7.45
C ARG A 292 5.49 -3.62 -7.24
N THR A 293 4.50 -4.25 -7.84
CA THR A 293 4.43 -5.71 -7.93
C THR A 293 5.40 -6.17 -9.01
N GLN A 294 6.67 -6.34 -8.68
CA GLN A 294 7.59 -7.16 -9.46
C GLN A 294 7.95 -8.38 -8.61
N THR A 295 7.29 -9.51 -8.90
CA THR A 295 7.64 -10.81 -8.35
C THR A 295 8.37 -11.59 -9.42
N LEU A 296 9.61 -11.20 -9.71
CA LEU A 296 10.56 -12.08 -10.37
C LEU A 296 11.40 -12.73 -9.28
N LEU A 297 11.20 -14.03 -9.10
CA LEU A 297 11.98 -14.81 -8.14
C LEU A 297 13.29 -15.21 -8.83
N TYR A 298 14.34 -14.47 -8.52
CA TYR A 298 15.72 -14.79 -8.87
C TYR A 298 16.37 -15.57 -7.72
N ASP A 299 15.98 -16.84 -7.56
CA ASP A 299 16.30 -17.67 -6.40
C ASP A 299 17.26 -18.84 -6.68
N SER A 300 17.75 -18.99 -7.92
CA SER A 300 18.63 -20.10 -8.27
C SER A 300 19.98 -20.05 -7.55
N GLU A 301 20.59 -21.23 -7.37
CA GLU A 301 21.94 -21.36 -6.80
C GLU A 301 22.98 -20.55 -7.58
N LEU A 302 22.82 -20.43 -8.90
CA LEU A 302 23.72 -19.65 -9.75
C LEU A 302 23.67 -18.16 -9.40
N ILE A 303 22.46 -17.60 -9.23
CA ILE A 303 22.27 -16.20 -8.86
C ILE A 303 22.76 -15.94 -7.43
N GLN A 304 22.44 -16.82 -6.49
CA GLN A 304 22.88 -16.67 -5.09
C GLN A 304 24.41 -16.71 -4.99
N SER A 305 25.06 -17.63 -5.70
CA SER A 305 26.52 -17.69 -5.80
C SER A 305 27.10 -16.41 -6.44
N PHE A 306 26.47 -15.91 -7.51
CA PHE A 306 26.88 -14.65 -8.15
C PHE A 306 26.78 -13.46 -7.19
N LYS A 307 25.66 -13.31 -6.46
CA LYS A 307 25.46 -12.27 -5.43
C LYS A 307 26.55 -12.29 -4.36
N GLN A 308 26.88 -13.48 -3.85
CA GLN A 308 27.94 -13.63 -2.85
C GLN A 308 29.30 -13.20 -3.41
N LYS A 309 29.64 -13.64 -4.63
CA LYS A 309 30.89 -13.25 -5.30
C LYS A 309 30.95 -11.77 -5.63
N SER A 310 29.82 -11.10 -5.87
CA SER A 310 29.73 -9.65 -6.06
C SER A 310 30.20 -8.82 -4.86
N LYS A 311 30.36 -9.41 -3.68
CA LYS A 311 30.97 -8.74 -2.52
C LYS A 311 32.50 -8.72 -2.56
N GLU A 312 33.12 -9.48 -3.47
CA GLU A 312 34.58 -9.59 -3.61
C GLU A 312 35.12 -8.52 -4.59
N GLY A 313 36.06 -7.68 -4.13
CA GLY A 313 36.61 -6.58 -4.94
C GLY A 313 37.27 -7.02 -6.26
N ASP A 314 37.89 -8.20 -6.28
CA ASP A 314 38.46 -8.77 -7.51
C ASP A 314 37.38 -9.16 -8.53
N PHE A 315 36.21 -9.61 -8.07
CA PHE A 315 35.09 -9.90 -8.95
C PHE A 315 34.44 -8.59 -9.45
N ASN A 316 34.34 -7.56 -8.62
CA ASN A 316 33.89 -6.24 -9.07
C ASN A 316 34.77 -5.69 -10.20
N LYS A 317 36.09 -5.79 -10.06
CA LYS A 317 37.04 -5.42 -11.13
C LYS A 317 36.81 -6.21 -12.42
N LEU A 318 36.52 -7.51 -12.32
CA LEU A 318 36.16 -8.31 -13.49
C LEU A 318 34.86 -7.79 -14.14
N LEU A 319 33.81 -7.55 -13.35
CA LEU A 319 32.52 -7.06 -13.86
C LEU A 319 32.63 -5.68 -14.51
N CYS A 320 33.61 -4.85 -14.16
CA CYS A 320 33.88 -3.59 -14.85
C CYS A 320 34.21 -3.77 -16.35
N HIS A 321 34.68 -4.94 -16.77
CA HIS A 321 34.93 -5.23 -18.17
C HIS A 321 33.67 -5.59 -18.97
N LEU A 322 32.50 -5.67 -18.33
CA LEU A 322 31.24 -5.96 -19.00
C LEU A 322 30.90 -4.88 -20.03
N LYS A 323 30.76 -5.29 -21.27
CA LYS A 323 30.22 -4.49 -22.37
C LYS A 323 28.73 -4.75 -22.48
N HIS A 324 27.96 -3.65 -22.56
CA HIS A 324 26.49 -3.68 -22.62
C HIS A 324 25.86 -4.50 -21.48
N ASN A 325 26.48 -4.52 -20.29
CA ASN A 325 26.03 -5.29 -19.13
C ASN A 325 25.85 -6.80 -19.42
N LEU A 326 26.61 -7.37 -20.36
CA LEU A 326 26.36 -8.72 -20.88
C LEU A 326 27.60 -9.60 -21.05
N TYR A 327 28.67 -9.09 -21.64
CA TYR A 327 29.84 -9.92 -21.97
C TYR A 327 31.17 -9.20 -21.77
N ILE A 328 32.24 -9.98 -21.64
CA ILE A 328 33.62 -9.54 -21.49
C ILE A 328 34.43 -10.03 -22.71
N ASP A 329 35.32 -9.21 -23.27
CA ASP A 329 36.22 -9.69 -24.34
C ASP A 329 37.10 -10.83 -23.82
N ARG A 330 37.30 -11.89 -24.62
CA ARG A 330 38.07 -13.08 -24.21
C ARG A 330 39.55 -12.79 -23.90
N ILE A 331 40.05 -11.60 -24.26
CA ILE A 331 41.39 -11.14 -23.91
C ILE A 331 41.53 -10.91 -22.40
N VAL A 332 40.44 -10.61 -21.69
CA VAL A 332 40.44 -10.41 -20.25
C VAL A 332 40.42 -11.77 -19.55
N PRO A 333 41.44 -12.09 -18.73
CA PRO A 333 41.50 -13.38 -18.05
C PRO A 333 40.45 -13.49 -16.95
N ILE A 334 39.73 -14.61 -16.91
CA ILE A 334 38.74 -14.93 -15.86
C ILE A 334 39.32 -16.00 -14.93
N LYS A 335 39.43 -15.67 -13.63
CA LYS A 335 39.87 -16.61 -12.58
C LYS A 335 38.93 -17.82 -12.52
N ALA A 336 39.47 -19.00 -12.20
CA ALA A 336 38.71 -20.27 -12.17
C ALA A 336 37.42 -20.18 -11.34
N ASP A 337 37.49 -19.50 -10.19
CA ASP A 337 36.37 -19.30 -9.27
C ASP A 337 35.18 -18.55 -9.87
N TYR A 338 35.38 -17.81 -10.97
CA TYR A 338 34.36 -17.00 -11.63
C TYR A 338 33.92 -17.56 -12.98
N GLN A 339 34.63 -18.56 -13.52
CA GLN A 339 34.33 -19.14 -14.85
C GLN A 339 32.93 -19.73 -14.93
N CYS A 340 32.40 -20.23 -13.80
CA CYS A 340 31.07 -20.83 -13.73
C CYS A 340 29.93 -19.86 -14.10
N PHE A 341 30.18 -18.54 -14.10
CA PHE A 341 29.18 -17.51 -14.45
C PHE A 341 29.14 -17.16 -15.95
N PHE A 342 30.14 -17.62 -16.72
CA PHE A 342 30.30 -17.23 -18.12
C PHE A 342 30.28 -18.43 -19.08
N GLU A 343 29.97 -18.14 -20.34
CA GLU A 343 30.06 -19.06 -21.47
C GLU A 343 30.88 -18.44 -22.60
N GLU A 344 31.44 -19.28 -23.45
CA GLU A 344 32.30 -18.86 -24.55
C GLU A 344 31.52 -18.70 -25.86
N PHE A 345 31.45 -17.46 -26.34
CA PHE A 345 30.69 -17.09 -27.54
C PHE A 345 31.54 -16.28 -28.51
N ILE A 346 31.07 -16.20 -29.75
CA ILE A 346 31.46 -15.18 -30.71
C ILE A 346 30.34 -14.16 -30.89
N VAL A 347 30.71 -12.90 -31.09
CA VAL A 347 29.79 -11.82 -31.41
C VAL A 347 30.03 -11.35 -32.83
N LEU A 348 28.98 -11.33 -33.63
CA LEU A 348 28.97 -10.72 -34.94
C LEU A 348 28.19 -9.40 -34.86
N LYS A 349 28.88 -8.31 -35.17
CA LYS A 349 28.34 -6.94 -35.13
C LYS A 349 28.32 -6.31 -36.51
N ASN A 350 27.51 -5.27 -36.71
CA ASN A 350 27.50 -4.50 -37.96
C ASN A 350 27.29 -5.40 -39.19
N LEU A 351 26.31 -6.31 -39.13
CA LEU A 351 25.85 -7.01 -40.33
C LEU A 351 25.05 -6.03 -41.19
N ASN A 352 25.21 -6.10 -42.51
CA ASN A 352 24.49 -5.23 -43.44
C ASN A 352 22.97 -5.37 -43.21
N ASP A 353 22.23 -4.26 -43.25
CA ASP A 353 20.77 -4.18 -42.98
C ASP A 353 20.36 -4.51 -41.53
N LEU A 354 21.30 -4.92 -40.67
CA LEU A 354 21.10 -5.29 -39.27
C LEU A 354 22.15 -4.63 -38.37
N SER A 355 22.57 -3.41 -38.72
CA SER A 355 23.70 -2.73 -38.06
C SER A 355 23.49 -2.47 -36.58
N ASN A 356 22.23 -2.41 -36.13
CA ASN A 356 21.86 -2.16 -34.74
C ASN A 356 21.69 -3.45 -33.92
N PHE A 357 21.95 -4.62 -34.51
CA PHE A 357 21.85 -5.91 -33.84
C PHE A 357 23.23 -6.52 -33.61
N ASN A 358 23.40 -7.15 -32.45
CA ASN A 358 24.55 -7.97 -32.12
C ASN A 358 24.11 -9.43 -32.07
N PHE A 359 24.77 -10.31 -32.81
CA PHE A 359 24.46 -11.73 -32.85
C PHE A 359 25.47 -12.51 -32.03
N PHE A 360 25.00 -13.17 -30.99
CA PHE A 360 25.80 -14.02 -30.11
C PHE A 360 25.64 -15.47 -30.55
N LEU A 361 26.74 -16.12 -30.94
CA LEU A 361 26.74 -17.49 -31.44
C LEU A 361 27.76 -18.32 -30.66
N PRO A 362 27.52 -19.63 -30.47
CA PRO A 362 28.49 -20.51 -29.85
C PRO A 362 29.84 -20.46 -30.57
N ASP A 363 30.94 -20.48 -29.83
CA ASP A 363 32.26 -20.55 -30.43
C ASP A 363 32.55 -21.99 -30.89
N GLY A 364 32.44 -22.23 -32.19
CA GLY A 364 32.78 -23.50 -32.83
C GLY A 364 34.05 -23.42 -33.69
N ASN A 365 34.90 -24.44 -33.53
CA ASN A 365 36.11 -24.63 -34.34
C ASN A 365 35.93 -25.60 -35.52
N VAL A 366 34.69 -26.00 -35.81
CA VAL A 366 34.36 -26.88 -36.94
C VAL A 366 33.69 -26.05 -38.02
N GLU A 367 34.05 -26.27 -39.28
CA GLU A 367 33.34 -25.73 -40.45
C GLU A 367 31.87 -26.20 -40.45
N LYS A 368 31.01 -25.44 -39.79
CA LYS A 368 29.57 -25.68 -39.69
C LYS A 368 28.81 -24.40 -39.95
N GLU A 369 27.60 -24.54 -40.49
CA GLU A 369 26.63 -23.46 -40.60
C GLU A 369 26.30 -22.91 -39.21
N LEU A 370 26.25 -21.58 -39.12
CA LEU A 370 26.06 -20.86 -37.87
C LEU A 370 24.67 -20.27 -37.76
N LEU A 371 24.30 -19.44 -38.73
CA LEU A 371 23.11 -18.60 -38.66
C LEU A 371 22.64 -18.22 -40.07
N GLY A 372 21.37 -18.48 -40.36
CA GLY A 372 20.67 -17.90 -41.50
C GLY A 372 19.71 -16.82 -41.03
N ILE A 373 19.71 -15.66 -41.69
CA ILE A 373 18.81 -14.55 -41.39
C ILE A 373 17.93 -14.29 -42.61
N TYR A 374 16.63 -14.52 -42.46
CA TYR A 374 15.63 -14.33 -43.50
C TYR A 374 14.59 -13.31 -43.04
N THR A 375 14.28 -12.32 -43.88
CA THR A 375 13.20 -11.36 -43.66
C THR A 375 11.97 -11.74 -44.47
N GLU A 376 10.78 -11.72 -43.85
CA GLU A 376 9.51 -11.96 -44.55
C GLU A 376 9.12 -10.75 -45.43
N GLN A 377 9.56 -9.55 -45.04
CA GLN A 377 9.31 -8.32 -45.79
C GLN A 377 10.55 -7.90 -46.57
N LYS A 378 10.37 -7.64 -47.87
CA LYS A 378 11.47 -7.27 -48.76
C LYS A 378 12.01 -5.88 -48.42
N ILE A 379 13.30 -5.80 -48.09
CA ILE A 379 13.99 -4.53 -47.80
C ILE A 379 14.53 -3.96 -49.11
N GLY A 380 13.82 -2.98 -49.67
CA GLY A 380 14.20 -2.33 -50.92
C GLY A 380 14.28 -3.30 -52.11
N LYS A 381 15.43 -3.37 -52.77
CA LYS A 381 15.67 -4.27 -53.93
C LYS A 381 16.34 -5.61 -53.57
N LYS A 382 16.67 -5.85 -52.29
CA LYS A 382 17.45 -7.01 -51.86
C LYS A 382 16.62 -8.31 -51.80
N TYR A 383 17.30 -9.45 -51.75
CA TYR A 383 16.66 -10.74 -51.48
C TYR A 383 16.20 -10.82 -50.02
N ASN A 384 15.25 -11.74 -49.75
CA ASN A 384 14.74 -11.97 -48.41
C ASN A 384 15.72 -12.72 -47.51
N LEU A 385 16.61 -13.55 -48.08
CA LEU A 385 17.75 -14.11 -47.34
C LEU A 385 18.83 -13.02 -47.23
N LEU A 386 18.95 -12.44 -46.04
CA LEU A 386 19.87 -11.32 -45.79
C LEU A 386 21.30 -11.79 -45.52
N HIS A 387 21.44 -12.86 -44.72
CA HIS A 387 22.74 -13.41 -44.33
C HIS A 387 22.65 -14.93 -44.21
N TYR A 388 23.68 -15.63 -44.66
CA TYR A 388 23.91 -17.03 -44.33
C TYR A 388 25.37 -17.21 -43.91
N LEU A 389 25.61 -17.52 -42.64
CA LEU A 389 26.91 -17.48 -42.00
C LEU A 389 27.41 -18.90 -41.71
N LYS A 390 28.69 -19.16 -42.00
CA LYS A 390 29.39 -20.40 -41.71
C LYS A 390 30.68 -20.12 -40.94
N HIS A 391 31.03 -20.99 -39.99
CA HIS A 391 32.39 -21.01 -39.44
C HIS A 391 33.41 -21.35 -40.52
N LYS A 392 34.48 -20.55 -40.61
CA LYS A 392 35.59 -20.81 -41.52
C LYS A 392 36.88 -21.12 -40.75
N ASP A 393 37.33 -20.19 -39.93
CA ASP A 393 38.50 -20.36 -39.08
C ASP A 393 38.31 -19.69 -37.71
N ASP A 394 39.35 -19.68 -36.88
CA ASP A 394 39.30 -19.13 -35.52
C ASP A 394 38.99 -17.62 -35.48
N ARG A 395 39.34 -16.89 -36.54
CA ARG A 395 39.27 -15.42 -36.64
C ARG A 395 38.08 -14.93 -37.44
N TYR A 396 37.58 -15.72 -38.39
CA TYR A 396 36.56 -15.25 -39.34
C TYR A 396 35.40 -16.24 -39.53
N THR A 397 34.22 -15.67 -39.77
CA THR A 397 33.09 -16.35 -40.41
C THR A 397 33.02 -15.97 -41.88
N GLU A 398 32.49 -16.88 -42.69
CA GLU A 398 32.15 -16.63 -44.08
C GLU A 398 30.64 -16.37 -44.19
N GLY A 399 30.26 -15.24 -44.77
CA GLY A 399 28.86 -14.81 -44.87
C GLY A 399 28.42 -14.58 -46.30
N PHE A 400 27.34 -15.24 -46.71
CA PHE A 400 26.70 -14.99 -47.99
C PHE A 400 25.63 -13.91 -47.80
N VAL A 401 25.87 -12.71 -48.35
CA VAL A 401 24.96 -11.55 -48.26
C VAL A 401 24.19 -11.32 -49.57
N ASN A 402 24.61 -12.00 -50.64
CA ASN A 402 23.92 -12.20 -51.90
C ASN A 402 24.58 -13.47 -52.49
N SER A 403 25.30 -13.41 -53.61
CA SER A 403 25.93 -14.62 -54.20
C SER A 403 27.41 -14.82 -53.87
N GLU A 404 28.07 -13.84 -53.24
CA GLU A 404 29.51 -13.89 -52.94
C GLU A 404 29.80 -13.99 -51.44
N PRO A 405 30.73 -14.88 -51.02
CA PRO A 405 31.13 -15.01 -49.63
C PRO A 405 31.93 -13.78 -49.17
N GLN A 406 31.48 -13.15 -48.11
CA GLN A 406 32.16 -12.04 -47.44
C GLN A 406 32.80 -12.53 -46.14
N LYS A 407 34.03 -12.09 -45.87
CA LYS A 407 34.69 -12.35 -44.59
C LYS A 407 34.14 -11.42 -43.51
N LYS A 408 33.81 -11.99 -42.35
CA LYS A 408 33.42 -11.23 -41.17
C LYS A 408 34.24 -11.68 -39.97
N GLU A 409 34.83 -10.73 -39.27
CA GLU A 409 35.65 -10.99 -38.09
C GLU A 409 34.80 -11.44 -36.90
N LYS A 410 35.30 -12.47 -36.20
CA LYS A 410 34.72 -12.98 -34.96
C LYS A 410 35.24 -12.16 -33.79
N LEU A 411 34.36 -11.53 -33.01
CA LEU A 411 34.72 -11.03 -31.69
C LEU A 411 34.49 -12.15 -30.66
N LYS A 412 35.57 -12.73 -30.13
CA LYS A 412 35.47 -13.76 -29.09
C LYS A 412 35.24 -13.15 -27.73
N VAL A 413 34.25 -13.68 -27.01
CA VAL A 413 33.79 -13.14 -25.73
C VAL A 413 33.52 -14.25 -24.71
N HIS A 414 33.54 -13.86 -23.45
CA HIS A 414 32.89 -14.55 -22.33
C HIS A 414 31.56 -13.85 -22.06
N ILE A 415 30.45 -14.48 -22.39
CA ILE A 415 29.10 -13.95 -22.13
C ILE A 415 28.62 -14.45 -20.77
N LEU A 416 27.90 -13.63 -20.01
CA LEU A 416 27.19 -14.12 -18.83
C LEU A 416 26.21 -15.23 -19.25
N LYS A 417 26.04 -16.23 -18.40
CA LYS A 417 24.95 -17.21 -18.59
C LYS A 417 23.61 -16.49 -18.74
N ALA A 418 22.69 -17.06 -19.51
CA ALA A 418 21.44 -16.40 -19.88
C ALA A 418 20.67 -15.87 -18.66
N GLU A 419 20.51 -16.69 -17.62
CA GLU A 419 19.84 -16.31 -16.38
C GLU A 419 20.49 -15.11 -15.69
N LEU A 420 21.82 -15.11 -15.57
CA LEU A 420 22.59 -14.00 -14.99
C LEU A 420 22.51 -12.74 -15.85
N SER A 421 22.42 -12.89 -17.17
CA SER A 421 22.30 -11.75 -18.10
C SER A 421 21.00 -10.98 -17.88
N PHE A 422 19.88 -11.68 -17.73
CA PHE A 422 18.60 -11.04 -17.41
C PHE A 422 18.60 -10.45 -16.00
N TYR A 423 19.08 -11.22 -15.01
CA TYR A 423 19.19 -10.75 -13.63
C TYR A 423 20.04 -9.47 -13.51
N LEU A 424 21.18 -9.38 -14.24
CA LEU A 424 22.07 -8.22 -14.17
C LEU A 424 21.43 -6.92 -14.66
N VAL A 425 20.61 -7.02 -15.72
CA VAL A 425 19.95 -5.85 -16.32
C VAL A 425 18.71 -5.46 -15.53
N GLU A 426 17.99 -6.43 -14.97
CA GLU A 426 16.67 -6.19 -14.38
C GLU A 426 16.71 -5.91 -12.89
N LYS A 427 17.56 -6.59 -12.10
CA LYS A 427 17.42 -6.56 -10.63
C LYS A 427 18.73 -6.52 -9.84
N TYR A 428 19.84 -6.94 -10.41
CA TYR A 428 21.11 -7.12 -9.70
C TYR A 428 21.54 -5.94 -8.84
N TYR A 429 21.50 -4.72 -9.40
CA TYR A 429 22.02 -3.58 -8.67
C TYR A 429 21.08 -3.12 -7.55
N GLU A 430 19.77 -3.23 -7.74
CA GLU A 430 18.79 -2.96 -6.69
C GLU A 430 18.95 -3.95 -5.52
N ASP A 431 19.04 -5.25 -5.80
CA ASP A 431 19.26 -6.27 -4.76
C ASP A 431 20.54 -6.00 -3.96
N LEU A 432 21.60 -5.58 -4.65
CA LEU A 432 22.88 -5.27 -4.04
C LEU A 432 22.84 -4.01 -3.16
N ILE A 433 22.08 -2.99 -3.57
CA ILE A 433 21.83 -1.80 -2.75
C ILE A 433 20.97 -2.18 -1.54
N GLU A 434 19.91 -2.98 -1.72
CA GLU A 434 19.04 -3.44 -0.64
C GLU A 434 19.81 -4.22 0.45
N ASP A 435 20.69 -5.12 0.02
CA ASP A 435 21.63 -5.83 0.91
C ASP A 435 22.51 -4.84 1.69
N LEU A 436 23.06 -3.84 1.01
CA LEU A 436 23.92 -2.83 1.63
C LEU A 436 23.17 -1.98 2.65
N LEU A 437 21.96 -1.50 2.31
CA LEU A 437 21.13 -0.70 3.21
C LEU A 437 20.72 -1.50 4.45
N THR A 438 20.44 -2.79 4.29
CA THR A 438 20.14 -3.73 5.37
C THR A 438 21.36 -3.95 6.27
N GLU A 439 22.55 -4.16 5.69
CA GLU A 439 23.81 -4.27 6.44
C GLU A 439 24.17 -3.00 7.22
N LEU A 440 23.64 -1.84 6.84
CA LEU A 440 23.84 -0.55 7.52
C LEU A 440 22.76 -0.23 8.57
N ASP A 441 21.77 -1.10 8.78
CA ASP A 441 20.65 -0.89 9.71
C ASP A 441 19.91 0.45 9.46
N LEU A 442 19.64 0.73 8.17
CA LEU A 442 18.88 1.89 7.73
C LEU A 442 17.39 1.57 7.64
N ASP A 443 16.52 2.51 8.05
CA ASP A 443 15.08 2.39 7.81
C ASP A 443 14.77 2.89 6.40
N PHE A 444 14.36 1.98 5.51
CA PHE A 444 14.11 2.29 4.11
C PHE A 444 12.89 1.54 3.55
N VAL A 445 12.39 2.03 2.43
CA VAL A 445 11.38 1.38 1.60
C VAL A 445 11.89 1.30 0.16
N SER A 446 11.67 0.17 -0.51
CA SER A 446 12.06 -0.05 -1.91
C SER A 446 10.86 0.01 -2.86
N ASN A 447 11.13 0.28 -4.14
CA ASN A 447 10.19 0.28 -5.26
C ASN A 447 8.95 1.15 -5.00
N VAL A 448 9.20 2.41 -4.63
CA VAL A 448 8.20 3.39 -4.22
C VAL A 448 7.53 4.00 -5.44
N GLU A 449 6.22 3.87 -5.55
CA GLU A 449 5.42 4.63 -6.51
C GLU A 449 4.43 5.55 -5.77
N LEU A 450 4.45 6.84 -6.13
CA LEU A 450 3.54 7.86 -5.60
C LEU A 450 2.54 8.28 -6.69
N CYS A 451 1.25 8.21 -6.37
CA CYS A 451 0.16 8.46 -7.31
C CYS A 451 -0.70 9.66 -6.92
N ILE A 452 -1.24 10.36 -7.92
CA ILE A 452 -2.28 11.38 -7.73
C ILE A 452 -3.44 11.04 -8.68
N ASN A 453 -4.63 10.84 -8.12
CA ASN A 453 -5.83 10.42 -8.84
C ASN A 453 -5.62 9.13 -9.66
N GLY A 454 -4.91 8.17 -9.08
CA GLY A 454 -4.54 6.89 -9.69
C GLY A 454 -3.43 6.97 -10.74
N VAL A 455 -2.90 8.17 -11.03
CA VAL A 455 -1.84 8.37 -12.02
C VAL A 455 -0.47 8.43 -11.35
N PRO A 456 0.49 7.55 -11.71
CA PRO A 456 1.86 7.63 -11.21
C PRO A 456 2.49 9.00 -11.49
N LYS A 457 3.08 9.62 -10.46
CA LYS A 457 3.76 10.92 -10.56
C LYS A 457 5.24 10.82 -10.29
N ALA A 458 5.61 10.07 -9.24
CA ALA A 458 6.98 9.85 -8.87
C ALA A 458 7.22 8.38 -8.61
N GLU A 459 8.40 7.92 -8.98
CA GLU A 459 8.89 6.59 -8.68
C GLU A 459 10.29 6.73 -8.09
N PHE A 460 10.62 5.94 -7.07
CA PHE A 460 11.95 5.89 -6.48
C PHE A 460 12.32 4.44 -6.20
N ASP A 461 13.56 4.06 -6.52
CA ASP A 461 14.03 2.70 -6.27
C ASP A 461 14.16 2.48 -4.76
N PHE A 462 14.68 3.47 -4.02
CA PHE A 462 14.70 3.46 -2.56
C PHE A 462 14.44 4.84 -1.95
N VAL A 463 13.79 4.86 -0.79
CA VAL A 463 13.67 6.03 0.09
C VAL A 463 14.13 5.64 1.48
N ILE A 464 15.13 6.34 2.00
CA ILE A 464 15.71 6.13 3.34
C ILE A 464 15.30 7.29 4.24
N PHE A 465 14.98 6.99 5.50
CA PHE A 465 14.75 7.99 6.54
C PHE A 465 15.76 7.83 7.68
N LYS A 466 16.58 8.86 7.91
CA LYS A 466 17.61 8.85 8.97
C LYS A 466 17.86 10.27 9.47
N ASN A 467 18.05 10.42 10.78
CA ASN A 467 18.37 11.70 11.43
C ASN A 467 17.42 12.84 11.01
N ASN A 468 16.12 12.53 10.91
CA ASN A 468 15.06 13.44 10.47
C ASN A 468 15.20 13.95 9.02
N LYS A 469 15.93 13.23 8.16
CA LYS A 469 16.16 13.55 6.74
C LYS A 469 15.79 12.40 5.83
N PHE A 470 15.50 12.73 4.58
CA PHE A 470 15.16 11.79 3.54
C PHE A 470 16.26 11.68 2.50
N TYR A 471 16.55 10.46 2.08
CA TYR A 471 17.49 10.17 1.01
C TYR A 471 16.76 9.35 -0.07
N PHE A 472 16.61 9.95 -1.25
CA PHE A 472 15.95 9.33 -2.40
C PHE A 472 17.03 8.79 -3.33
N LEU A 473 17.04 7.48 -3.52
CA LEU A 473 18.05 6.80 -4.33
C LEU A 473 17.42 6.27 -5.62
N GLU A 474 18.09 6.53 -6.74
CA GLU A 474 17.89 5.83 -8.00
C GLU A 474 19.11 4.95 -8.28
N ALA A 475 18.89 3.69 -8.65
CA ALA A 475 19.90 2.74 -9.03
C ALA A 475 19.91 2.56 -10.56
N LYS A 476 21.09 2.61 -11.15
CA LYS A 476 21.33 2.25 -12.56
C LYS A 476 22.54 1.33 -12.65
N THR A 477 22.46 0.27 -13.44
CA THR A 477 23.62 -0.63 -13.64
C THR A 477 24.80 0.11 -14.27
N THR A 478 24.55 1.10 -15.13
CA THR A 478 25.58 1.97 -15.71
C THR A 478 25.17 3.44 -15.62
N LEU A 479 26.03 4.27 -15.05
CA LEU A 479 25.88 5.70 -15.05
C LEU A 479 26.28 6.28 -16.41
N THR A 480 25.34 6.96 -17.06
CA THR A 480 25.53 7.61 -18.36
C THR A 480 25.06 9.06 -18.29
N LYS A 481 25.48 9.88 -19.25
CA LYS A 481 25.00 11.26 -19.34
C LYS A 481 23.47 11.36 -19.38
N ASP A 482 22.83 10.48 -20.16
CA ASP A 482 21.39 10.51 -20.35
C ASP A 482 20.67 10.14 -19.06
N ASN A 483 21.15 9.13 -18.33
CA ASN A 483 20.58 8.75 -17.03
C ASN A 483 20.69 9.87 -15.99
N VAL A 484 21.80 10.61 -15.97
CA VAL A 484 21.98 11.79 -15.09
C VAL A 484 20.97 12.88 -15.44
N TYR A 485 20.80 13.19 -16.73
CA TYR A 485 19.83 14.18 -17.18
C TYR A 485 18.39 13.77 -16.85
N ASP A 486 18.01 12.53 -17.13
CA ASP A 486 16.67 12.01 -16.90
C ASP A 486 16.32 11.97 -15.40
N ALA A 487 17.24 11.50 -14.56
CA ALA A 487 17.08 11.53 -13.11
C ALA A 487 16.96 12.96 -12.59
N SER A 488 17.77 13.89 -13.12
CA SER A 488 17.71 15.29 -12.74
C SER A 488 16.35 15.92 -13.07
N GLN A 489 15.84 15.70 -14.29
CA GLN A 489 14.51 16.15 -14.71
C GLN A 489 13.40 15.51 -13.87
N LYS A 490 13.47 14.20 -13.66
CA LYS A 490 12.52 13.42 -12.85
C LYS A 490 12.39 14.02 -11.45
N TYR A 491 13.49 14.24 -10.75
CA TYR A 491 13.46 14.80 -9.40
C TYR A 491 13.04 16.26 -9.39
N ASN A 492 13.57 17.08 -10.31
CA ASN A 492 13.21 18.49 -10.38
C ASN A 492 11.69 18.71 -10.55
N ASN A 493 11.06 17.90 -11.40
CA ASN A 493 9.62 17.94 -11.61
C ASN A 493 8.83 17.47 -10.39
N ASN A 494 9.38 16.54 -9.61
CA ASN A 494 8.71 15.92 -8.48
C ASN A 494 8.90 16.64 -7.13
N ILE A 495 9.90 17.52 -6.99
CA ILE A 495 10.12 18.33 -5.78
C ILE A 495 8.84 19.09 -5.38
N LYS A 496 8.10 19.62 -6.35
CA LYS A 496 6.85 20.34 -6.06
C LYS A 496 5.77 19.46 -5.44
N TYR A 497 5.71 18.17 -5.80
CA TYR A 497 4.76 17.23 -5.19
C TYR A 497 5.22 16.80 -3.80
N LEU A 498 6.52 16.58 -3.60
CA LEU A 498 7.08 16.31 -2.27
C LEU A 498 6.82 17.46 -1.29
N LYS A 499 6.90 18.72 -1.74
CA LYS A 499 6.49 19.91 -0.96
C LYS A 499 5.03 19.92 -0.54
N GLN A 500 4.15 19.26 -1.28
CA GLN A 500 2.73 19.25 -0.93
C GLN A 500 2.44 18.34 0.25
N ILE A 501 3.32 17.38 0.56
CA ILE A 501 3.06 16.37 1.59
C ILE A 501 3.23 16.96 2.99
N THR A 502 4.29 17.75 3.22
CA THR A 502 4.56 18.38 4.51
C THR A 502 5.19 19.75 4.33
N ASN A 503 5.17 20.59 5.38
CA ASN A 503 5.86 21.88 5.38
C ASN A 503 7.39 21.71 5.59
N THR A 504 7.91 20.52 5.31
CA THR A 504 9.32 20.15 5.51
C THR A 504 10.24 21.05 4.72
N ASN A 505 11.38 21.39 5.33
CA ASN A 505 12.43 22.12 4.65
C ASN A 505 13.00 21.25 3.52
N LEU A 506 13.06 21.79 2.31
CA LEU A 506 13.66 21.10 1.17
C LEU A 506 15.09 20.61 1.43
N GLN A 507 15.84 21.31 2.31
CA GLN A 507 17.19 20.91 2.70
C GLN A 507 17.26 19.58 3.43
N ASP A 508 16.12 19.04 3.88
CA ASP A 508 16.04 17.72 4.49
C ASP A 508 15.97 16.59 3.45
N PHE A 509 15.90 16.92 2.16
CA PHE A 509 15.85 15.98 1.04
C PHE A 509 17.20 15.91 0.34
N THR A 510 17.78 14.71 0.28
CA THR A 510 18.97 14.40 -0.52
C THR A 510 18.58 13.47 -1.66
N PHE A 511 19.01 13.77 -2.88
CA PHE A 511 18.75 12.98 -4.07
C PHE A 511 20.04 12.36 -4.58
N ILE A 512 20.03 11.05 -4.80
CA ILE A 512 21.23 10.26 -5.09
C ILE A 512 20.96 9.40 -6.32
N LEU A 513 21.85 9.48 -7.32
CA LEU A 513 21.87 8.58 -8.46
C LEU A 513 23.10 7.69 -8.37
N LEU A 514 22.86 6.40 -8.20
CA LEU A 514 23.89 5.38 -8.04
C LEU A 514 24.09 4.61 -9.35
N GLY A 515 25.35 4.33 -9.64
CA GLY A 515 25.84 3.57 -10.78
C GLY A 515 26.79 2.45 -10.32
N PHE A 516 26.57 1.21 -10.76
CA PHE A 516 27.59 0.18 -10.56
C PHE A 516 28.78 0.38 -11.52
N LEU A 517 28.46 0.64 -12.80
CA LEU A 517 29.41 0.96 -13.85
C LEU A 517 29.28 2.43 -14.27
N SER A 518 30.22 2.91 -15.08
CA SER A 518 30.19 4.23 -15.70
C SER A 518 30.47 4.15 -17.19
N HIS A 519 29.96 5.13 -17.93
CA HIS A 519 30.28 5.36 -19.32
C HIS A 519 31.14 6.62 -19.46
N GLN A 520 32.11 6.61 -20.38
CA GLN A 520 33.02 7.74 -20.66
C GLN A 520 32.31 9.07 -21.02
N ASN A 521 31.02 9.03 -21.36
CA ASN A 521 30.27 10.24 -21.69
C ASN A 521 29.88 11.07 -20.45
N ILE A 522 30.16 10.56 -19.25
CA ILE A 522 30.03 11.29 -17.98
C ILE A 522 31.01 12.46 -17.91
N ASP A 523 32.14 12.43 -18.62
CA ASP A 523 33.09 13.55 -18.72
C ASP A 523 32.45 14.85 -19.24
N ASN A 524 31.26 14.77 -19.85
CA ASN A 524 30.47 15.95 -20.19
C ASN A 524 30.04 16.78 -18.95
N TYR A 525 30.08 16.19 -17.76
CA TYR A 525 29.81 16.83 -16.47
C TYR A 525 31.09 17.23 -15.72
N ARG A 526 32.28 17.17 -16.34
CA ARG A 526 33.57 17.47 -15.69
C ARG A 526 33.64 18.80 -14.92
N HIS A 527 32.83 19.77 -15.32
CA HIS A 527 32.75 21.08 -14.67
C HIS A 527 32.14 21.03 -13.26
N PHE A 528 31.52 19.91 -12.89
CA PHE A 528 30.92 19.62 -11.58
C PHE A 528 31.76 18.64 -10.75
N PHE A 529 32.95 18.25 -11.23
CA PHE A 529 33.81 17.33 -10.50
C PHE A 529 34.54 18.11 -9.39
N ASP A 530 34.12 17.90 -8.15
CA ASP A 530 34.71 18.58 -6.99
C ASP A 530 36.02 17.91 -6.52
N ASP A 531 36.20 16.62 -6.85
CA ASP A 531 37.41 15.85 -6.56
C ASP A 531 38.14 15.50 -7.88
N GLU A 532 39.24 16.21 -8.14
CA GLU A 532 40.06 16.03 -9.34
C GLU A 532 40.86 14.71 -9.33
N VAL A 533 41.00 14.04 -8.18
CA VAL A 533 41.75 12.79 -8.04
C VAL A 533 40.82 11.59 -8.18
N TYR A 534 39.66 11.63 -7.52
CA TYR A 534 38.74 10.50 -7.51
C TYR A 534 38.14 10.21 -8.89
N ASN A 535 37.79 11.25 -9.64
CA ASN A 535 37.15 11.15 -10.96
C ASN A 535 38.16 10.80 -12.10
N THR A 536 39.15 9.95 -11.82
CA THR A 536 40.21 9.56 -12.75
C THR A 536 40.34 8.04 -12.87
N PRO A 537 40.91 7.51 -13.97
CA PRO A 537 41.11 6.07 -14.13
C PRO A 537 41.91 5.46 -12.97
N ARG A 538 41.39 4.37 -12.39
CA ARG A 538 42.04 3.63 -11.29
C ARG A 538 42.71 2.37 -11.82
N GLU A 539 43.87 2.03 -11.26
CA GLU A 539 44.56 0.78 -11.59
C GLU A 539 43.67 -0.44 -11.33
N GLY A 540 43.63 -1.35 -12.31
CA GLY A 540 42.84 -2.58 -12.22
C GLY A 540 41.34 -2.42 -12.54
N PHE A 541 40.87 -1.22 -12.88
CA PHE A 541 39.49 -0.98 -13.32
C PHE A 541 39.44 -0.66 -14.81
N ALA A 542 38.49 -1.29 -15.53
CA ALA A 542 38.25 -1.02 -16.94
C ALA A 542 37.49 0.29 -17.20
N ILE A 543 36.90 0.86 -16.15
CA ILE A 543 36.08 2.07 -16.17
C ILE A 543 36.57 3.07 -15.11
N THR A 544 36.29 4.35 -15.32
CA THR A 544 36.56 5.42 -14.37
C THR A 544 35.42 5.51 -13.35
N PRO A 545 35.64 5.40 -12.03
CA PRO A 545 34.59 5.77 -11.08
C PRO A 545 34.28 7.26 -11.15
N TYR A 546 33.08 7.64 -10.69
CA TYR A 546 32.72 9.05 -10.60
C TYR A 546 31.99 9.35 -9.29
N LYS A 547 32.25 10.53 -8.73
CA LYS A 547 31.50 11.13 -7.61
C LYS A 547 31.45 12.64 -7.85
N PHE A 548 30.25 13.17 -8.07
CA PHE A 548 30.03 14.59 -8.37
C PHE A 548 28.59 15.00 -8.08
N LYS A 549 28.31 16.31 -8.06
CA LYS A 549 26.97 16.85 -7.78
C LYS A 549 26.46 17.73 -8.91
N VAL A 550 25.21 17.52 -9.32
CA VAL A 550 24.56 18.32 -10.37
C VAL A 550 23.42 19.14 -9.76
N PRO A 551 23.43 20.48 -9.87
CA PRO A 551 22.40 21.32 -9.26
C PRO A 551 21.04 21.17 -9.97
N PHE A 552 19.95 21.24 -9.22
CA PHE A 552 18.61 21.27 -9.81
C PHE A 552 18.24 22.67 -10.30
N PHE A 553 17.70 22.74 -11.51
CA PHE A 553 17.33 24.01 -12.12
C PHE A 553 16.08 24.61 -11.47
N GLY A 554 16.21 25.80 -10.87
CA GLY A 554 15.10 26.50 -10.20
C GLY A 554 14.92 26.17 -8.72
N HIS A 555 15.81 25.36 -8.14
CA HIS A 555 15.78 24.97 -6.72
C HIS A 555 17.15 25.19 -6.07
N GLN A 556 17.37 26.40 -5.54
CA GLN A 556 18.65 26.74 -4.90
C GLN A 556 18.97 25.82 -3.72
N GLY A 557 20.21 25.35 -3.67
CA GLY A 557 20.73 24.51 -2.59
C GLY A 557 20.32 23.04 -2.66
N LEU A 558 19.63 22.61 -3.73
CA LEU A 558 19.36 21.19 -3.98
C LEU A 558 20.16 20.69 -5.18
N GLU A 559 20.72 19.49 -5.02
CA GLU A 559 21.63 18.88 -5.97
C GLU A 559 21.33 17.38 -6.08
N LEU A 560 21.66 16.81 -7.23
CA LEU A 560 21.69 15.38 -7.47
C LEU A 560 23.11 14.87 -7.26
N GLU A 561 23.33 14.09 -6.21
CA GLU A 561 24.61 13.42 -5.96
C GLU A 561 24.72 12.19 -6.86
N CYS A 562 25.69 12.20 -7.77
CA CYS A 562 25.91 11.16 -8.76
C CYS A 562 27.14 10.34 -8.37
N ILE A 563 26.98 9.03 -8.20
CA ILE A 563 28.06 8.13 -7.78
C ILE A 563 28.09 6.92 -8.72
N ALA A 564 29.24 6.67 -9.34
CA ALA A 564 29.54 5.42 -10.01
C ALA A 564 30.72 4.74 -9.29
N GLU A 565 30.45 3.69 -8.52
CA GLU A 565 31.46 2.98 -7.73
C GLU A 565 31.24 1.46 -7.82
N PRO A 566 32.08 0.73 -8.58
CA PRO A 566 31.99 -0.72 -8.68
C PRO A 566 32.43 -1.47 -7.40
N GLU A 567 33.26 -0.87 -6.53
CA GLU A 567 33.69 -1.51 -5.29
C GLU A 567 32.66 -1.31 -4.18
N LEU A 568 31.98 -2.39 -3.77
CA LEU A 568 30.89 -2.29 -2.79
C LEU A 568 31.32 -1.75 -1.43
N SER A 569 32.54 -2.08 -1.00
CA SER A 569 33.10 -1.56 0.24
C SER A 569 33.20 -0.04 0.22
N LYS A 570 33.61 0.56 -0.91
CA LYS A 570 33.68 2.02 -1.06
C LYS A 570 32.31 2.66 -1.21
N LEU A 571 31.42 2.03 -1.97
CA LEU A 571 30.03 2.48 -2.09
C LEU A 571 29.35 2.52 -0.71
N LYS A 572 29.61 1.52 0.14
CA LYS A 572 29.13 1.47 1.53
C LYS A 572 29.65 2.64 2.36
N GLU A 573 30.92 3.01 2.22
CA GLU A 573 31.47 4.18 2.90
C GLU A 573 30.85 5.49 2.41
N PHE A 574 30.57 5.63 1.10
CA PHE A 574 29.87 6.83 0.60
C PHE A 574 28.44 6.90 1.12
N ILE A 575 27.71 5.80 1.17
CA ILE A 575 26.35 5.78 1.73
C ILE A 575 26.37 6.16 3.21
N LYS A 576 27.34 5.65 3.99
CA LYS A 576 27.54 6.09 5.39
C LYS A 576 27.80 7.59 5.50
N GLU A 577 28.71 8.12 4.68
CA GLU A 577 29.06 9.54 4.66
C GLU A 577 27.83 10.41 4.37
N ILE A 578 27.07 10.06 3.33
CA ILE A 578 25.90 10.82 2.88
C ILE A 578 24.76 10.73 3.90
N CYS A 579 24.48 9.53 4.40
CA CYS A 579 23.45 9.30 5.40
C CYS A 579 23.87 9.67 6.83
N GLN A 580 25.11 10.14 7.03
CA GLN A 580 25.65 10.59 8.31
C GLN A 580 25.53 9.51 9.41
N ILE A 581 25.98 8.30 9.07
CA ILE A 581 25.96 7.10 9.93
C ILE A 581 27.23 6.97 10.76
#